data_AF-Q8I8V2-F1
#
_entry.id   AF-Q8I8V2-F1
#
_cell.length_a   1.000
_cell.length_b   1.000
_cell.length_c   1.000
_cell.angle_alpha   90.00
_cell.angle_beta   90.00
_cell.angle_gamma   90.00
#
_symmetry.space_group_name_H-M   'P 1'
#
loop_
_entity.id
_entity.type
_entity.pdbx_description
1 polymer ?
#
loop_
_entity_poly.entity_id
_entity_poly.type
_entity_poly.pdbx_seq_one_letter_code
_entity_poly.pdbx_strand_id
1 'polypeptide(L)'
;MFYAFLLTGLALELVRAAQAGDECEEVASSEPNTCKACSAVVNGKKYCSQCNGGGSQSAPTDGVCSADNNECTRKQDGKCTQCANKSFMYKGGCYKDSQAPGNTMCETANAGVCTQAKEGYFLPPGTDNAHDSVVSCGDTTGVTLTGDKKYTGVAECVTCTQPGQLSIGGTKAAICTKCAADLYLKIDRGVMECVAESGCGEGFFPTIVDGVKKCAGCSEAGSGGIEDCELCIPRAPAPEAGVKVTCSKCHASKKVSPLKDECMDNCPAGTYDKQNVCTPCHSSCASCQTDDKETSCTACYPGHSLLYEANGATGRCVKECTGAFITNCADGQCTADVGGAKYCAQCKEGYAPIDGVCTAVKIGRDASVCTAASGKCTACTGAYALISGGCYGVAKLPGKAVCTAANNGECTTCANGQQPSGKVCPTCPAGCSKCTGSAPSQQCSECFPGYYKSGTKCVACDKDDGSIKGVPNCLSCKEPASSSGAVTCYLTQQKTDDGTGGDTGGDSMNKSGLSTGAIAGISVAAIVVVGGLVGFLCWWFICRGKA
;
A
#
# COMPACT_ATOMS: atom_id res chain seq x y z
N MET A 1 24.76 18.16 81.15
CA MET A 1 25.49 16.98 81.67
C MET A 1 26.24 16.36 80.51
N PHE A 2 27.57 16.48 80.56
CA PHE A 2 28.58 15.50 80.11
C PHE A 2 28.27 14.68 78.84
N TYR A 3 29.01 14.81 77.75
CA TYR A 3 30.40 14.34 77.70
C TYR A 3 31.23 15.08 76.63
N ALA A 4 32.39 15.55 77.05
CA ALA A 4 33.53 15.85 76.20
C ALA A 4 34.29 14.54 75.90
N PHE A 5 34.82 14.37 74.69
CA PHE A 5 36.18 13.85 74.50
C PHE A 5 36.72 14.27 73.13
N LEU A 6 37.84 14.99 73.19
CA LEU A 6 38.78 15.26 72.12
C LEU A 6 39.28 13.96 71.47
N LEU A 7 39.49 13.98 70.15
CA LEU A 7 40.65 13.35 69.50
C LEU A 7 40.87 13.99 68.12
N THR A 8 41.91 14.80 68.06
CA THR A 8 42.62 15.23 66.86
C THR A 8 43.35 14.05 66.22
N GLY A 9 43.31 13.95 64.88
CA GLY A 9 44.39 13.38 64.08
C GLY A 9 44.16 11.99 63.50
N LEU A 10 43.62 11.94 62.27
CA LEU A 10 44.23 11.25 61.12
C LEU A 10 43.39 11.60 59.88
N ALA A 11 43.82 12.59 59.10
CA ALA A 11 43.35 12.71 57.73
C ALA A 11 44.01 11.57 56.95
N LEU A 12 43.32 10.42 56.90
CA LEU A 12 43.66 9.36 55.97
C LEU A 12 43.14 9.84 54.61
N GLU A 13 44.05 10.27 53.73
CA GLU A 13 43.77 10.34 52.30
C GLU A 13 43.43 8.93 51.82
N LEU A 14 42.14 8.62 51.82
CA LEU A 14 41.59 7.52 51.04
C LEU A 14 41.59 8.00 49.59
N VAL A 15 42.75 7.88 48.93
CA VAL A 15 42.81 7.76 47.48
C VAL A 15 41.99 6.52 47.14
N ARG A 16 40.73 6.71 46.78
CA ARG A 16 39.94 5.66 46.13
C ARG A 16 40.64 5.38 44.80
N ALA A 17 41.40 4.29 44.74
CA ALA A 17 41.69 3.64 43.49
C ALA A 17 40.33 3.22 42.90
N ALA A 18 39.86 3.97 41.91
CA ALA A 18 38.64 3.65 41.18
C ALA A 18 38.79 2.23 40.62
N GLN A 19 38.02 1.29 41.17
CA GLN A 19 37.93 -0.05 40.62
C GLN A 19 37.18 0.03 39.28
N ALA A 20 37.61 -0.79 38.32
CA ALA A 20 36.90 -0.99 37.06
C ALA A 20 35.48 -1.52 37.34
N GLY A 21 34.50 -0.64 37.54
CA GLY A 21 33.15 -1.03 37.97
C GLY A 21 32.19 0.14 38.23
N ASP A 22 32.68 1.25 38.80
CA ASP A 22 31.87 2.45 39.05
C ASP A 22 31.86 3.36 37.81
N GLU A 23 30.74 4.03 37.53
CA GLU A 23 30.66 5.04 36.47
C GLU A 23 31.70 6.14 36.72
N CYS A 24 32.39 6.58 35.66
CA CYS A 24 33.43 7.60 35.75
C CYS A 24 32.93 8.87 36.46
N GLU A 25 33.72 9.35 37.42
CA GLU A 25 33.50 10.61 38.14
C GLU A 25 34.59 11.62 37.77
N GLU A 26 34.19 12.83 37.41
CA GLU A 26 35.10 13.93 37.09
C GLU A 26 35.65 14.52 38.39
N VAL A 27 36.98 14.58 38.50
CA VAL A 27 37.68 15.08 39.69
C VAL A 27 38.36 16.39 39.34
N ALA A 28 38.04 17.46 40.06
CA ALA A 28 38.76 18.72 39.96
C ALA A 28 40.11 18.61 40.69
N SER A 29 41.13 18.10 40.00
CA SER A 29 42.47 17.86 40.54
C SER A 29 43.54 18.15 39.48
N SER A 30 44.78 18.36 39.92
CA SER A 30 45.96 18.37 39.05
C SER A 30 46.67 17.01 38.99
N GLU A 31 46.17 16.00 39.69
CA GLU A 31 46.81 14.69 39.78
C GLU A 31 46.65 13.85 38.51
N PRO A 32 47.73 13.34 37.91
CA PRO A 32 47.68 12.61 36.63
C PRO A 32 46.77 11.38 36.59
N ASN A 33 46.54 10.73 37.72
CA ASN A 33 45.75 9.50 37.80
C ASN A 33 44.26 9.73 38.08
N THR A 34 43.82 11.00 38.08
CA THR A 34 42.41 11.36 38.26
C THR A 34 41.76 11.76 36.94
N CYS A 35 40.46 11.51 36.79
CA CYS A 35 39.76 11.81 35.56
C CYS A 35 39.34 13.28 35.48
N LYS A 36 39.63 13.93 34.35
CA LYS A 36 39.21 15.28 34.03
C LYS A 36 37.85 15.33 33.32
N ALA A 37 37.60 14.38 32.42
CA ALA A 37 36.38 14.37 31.60
C ALA A 37 35.87 12.94 31.35
N CYS A 38 34.59 12.70 31.62
CA CYS A 38 33.93 11.40 31.50
C CYS A 38 33.04 11.31 30.25
N SER A 39 33.61 11.58 29.06
CA SER A 39 32.87 11.67 27.80
C SER A 39 32.90 10.40 26.95
N ALA A 40 33.68 9.38 27.32
CA ALA A 40 33.68 8.09 26.62
C ALA A 40 32.48 7.26 27.09
N VAL A 41 31.51 6.99 26.22
CA VAL A 41 30.29 6.25 26.57
C VAL A 41 30.31 4.88 25.91
N VAL A 42 30.29 3.82 26.72
CA VAL A 42 30.26 2.43 26.23
C VAL A 42 29.07 1.73 26.85
N ASN A 43 28.13 1.29 26.01
CA ASN A 43 26.89 0.61 26.43
C ASN A 43 26.13 1.38 27.53
N GLY A 44 26.05 2.71 27.38
CA GLY A 44 25.36 3.60 28.32
C GLY A 44 26.17 4.01 29.55
N LYS A 45 27.32 3.37 29.82
CA LYS A 45 28.20 3.72 30.95
C LYS A 45 29.26 4.74 30.54
N LYS A 46 29.56 5.69 31.42
CA LYS A 46 30.60 6.70 31.22
C LYS A 46 31.96 6.22 31.73
N TYR A 47 32.99 6.50 30.94
CA TYR A 47 34.38 6.15 31.15
C TYR A 47 35.26 7.39 30.99
N CYS A 48 36.45 7.36 31.59
CA CYS A 48 37.36 8.49 31.48
C CYS A 48 37.88 8.65 30.05
N SER A 49 37.75 9.86 29.53
CA SER A 49 38.18 10.26 28.18
C SER A 49 39.36 11.25 28.19
N GLN A 50 39.67 11.81 29.36
CA GLN A 50 40.80 12.70 29.56
C GLN A 50 41.23 12.70 31.03
N CYS A 51 42.52 12.55 31.27
CA CYS A 51 43.13 12.62 32.60
C CYS A 51 43.50 14.05 32.98
N ASN A 52 43.57 14.29 34.29
CA ASN A 52 44.17 15.49 34.84
C ASN A 52 45.71 15.45 34.68
N GLY A 53 46.40 16.54 35.03
CA GLY A 53 47.88 16.59 35.07
C GLY A 53 48.60 17.22 33.86
N GLY A 54 47.92 17.44 32.72
CA GLY A 54 48.50 18.14 31.56
C GLY A 54 49.69 17.42 30.88
N GLY A 55 49.98 17.76 29.62
CA GLY A 55 51.14 17.22 28.91
C GLY A 55 51.10 15.70 28.65
N SER A 56 52.23 15.01 28.82
CA SER A 56 52.43 13.60 28.41
C SER A 56 52.50 12.60 29.56
N GLN A 57 52.01 12.95 30.76
CA GLN A 57 52.18 12.11 31.96
C GLN A 57 51.25 10.90 31.98
N SER A 58 49.95 11.12 31.76
CA SER A 58 48.92 10.07 31.83
C SER A 58 47.93 10.15 30.66
N ALA A 59 47.27 9.03 30.40
CA ALA A 59 46.15 8.94 29.47
C ALA A 59 45.22 7.80 29.90
N PRO A 60 43.95 7.81 29.46
CA PRO A 60 43.02 6.73 29.79
C PRO A 60 43.42 5.40 29.12
N THR A 61 43.40 4.33 29.91
CA THR A 61 43.42 2.93 29.45
C THR A 61 42.19 2.24 30.00
N ASP A 62 41.38 1.62 29.14
CA ASP A 62 40.11 1.00 29.52
C ASP A 62 39.20 1.93 30.36
N GLY A 63 39.27 3.23 30.08
CA GLY A 63 38.47 4.24 30.78
C GLY A 63 39.02 4.66 32.15
N VAL A 64 40.24 4.26 32.53
CA VAL A 64 40.90 4.64 33.78
C VAL A 64 42.21 5.36 33.50
N CYS A 65 42.49 6.43 34.23
CA CYS A 65 43.74 7.19 34.08
C CYS A 65 44.94 6.43 34.65
N SER A 66 45.95 6.22 33.81
CA SER A 66 47.22 5.61 34.22
C SER A 66 48.42 6.38 33.67
N ALA A 67 49.41 6.60 34.52
CA ALA A 67 50.75 7.05 34.11
C ALA A 67 51.56 5.91 33.45
N ASP A 68 51.41 4.68 33.95
CA ASP A 68 52.09 3.49 33.43
C ASP A 68 51.17 2.76 32.44
N ASN A 69 51.41 3.00 31.15
CA ASN A 69 50.52 2.53 30.09
C ASN A 69 51.34 2.24 28.82
N ASN A 70 51.55 0.95 28.55
CA ASN A 70 52.22 0.48 27.32
C ASN A 70 51.28 0.48 26.10
N GLU A 71 49.97 0.63 26.30
CA GLU A 71 48.97 0.67 25.24
C GLU A 71 48.93 2.03 24.55
N CYS A 72 49.21 3.12 25.27
CA CYS A 72 49.30 4.46 24.73
C CYS A 72 50.76 4.89 24.53
N THR A 73 51.23 4.81 23.29
CA THR A 73 52.61 5.16 22.95
C THR A 73 52.84 6.67 22.85
N ARG A 74 51.77 7.45 22.64
CA ARG A 74 51.85 8.92 22.58
C ARG A 74 50.70 9.56 23.33
N LYS A 75 51.05 10.38 24.32
CA LYS A 75 50.12 11.06 25.24
C LYS A 75 50.20 12.57 25.04
N GLN A 76 49.05 13.23 25.03
CA GLN A 76 48.96 14.69 24.92
C GLN A 76 47.72 15.20 25.67
N ASP A 77 47.94 16.19 26.55
CA ASP A 77 46.91 16.89 27.31
C ASP A 77 45.97 15.96 28.10
N GLY A 78 46.53 14.90 28.68
CA GLY A 78 45.79 13.90 29.42
C GLY A 78 45.00 12.92 28.54
N LYS A 79 45.20 12.92 27.22
CA LYS A 79 44.60 11.97 26.28
C LYS A 79 45.66 11.10 25.63
N CYS A 80 45.24 9.95 25.14
CA CYS A 80 46.02 9.19 24.19
C CYS A 80 45.82 9.71 22.77
N THR A 81 46.92 9.88 22.04
CA THR A 81 46.92 10.25 20.61
C THR A 81 47.48 9.15 19.71
N GLN A 82 48.02 8.07 20.28
CA GLN A 82 48.44 6.90 19.51
C GLN A 82 48.41 5.63 20.37
N CYS A 83 47.63 4.63 19.94
CA CYS A 83 47.54 3.33 20.60
C CYS A 83 48.47 2.28 19.96
N ALA A 84 48.76 1.21 20.71
CA ALA A 84 49.59 0.08 20.29
C ALA A 84 49.06 -1.26 20.85
N ASN A 85 49.79 -2.35 20.58
CA ASN A 85 49.48 -3.72 21.00
C ASN A 85 48.03 -4.16 20.69
N LYS A 86 47.48 -5.07 21.50
CA LYS A 86 46.09 -5.54 21.41
C LYS A 86 45.11 -4.55 22.09
N SER A 87 45.26 -3.29 21.73
CA SER A 87 44.34 -2.23 22.11
C SER A 87 43.89 -1.44 20.89
N PHE A 88 42.89 -0.58 21.06
CA PHE A 88 42.40 0.29 20.02
C PHE A 88 42.05 1.67 20.57
N MET A 89 42.17 2.69 19.71
CA MET A 89 41.84 4.07 20.07
C MET A 89 40.32 4.25 20.15
N TYR A 90 39.85 4.92 21.20
CA TYR A 90 38.45 5.34 21.33
C TYR A 90 38.33 6.53 22.28
N LYS A 91 37.72 7.64 21.83
CA LYS A 91 37.41 8.84 22.60
C LYS A 91 38.57 9.31 23.51
N GLY A 92 39.80 9.31 22.98
CA GLY A 92 41.00 9.80 23.66
C GLY A 92 41.67 8.81 24.62
N GLY A 93 41.30 7.54 24.61
CA GLY A 93 41.97 6.47 25.38
C GLY A 93 42.24 5.22 24.55
N CYS A 94 43.07 4.31 25.08
CA CYS A 94 43.30 2.99 24.49
C CYS A 94 42.54 1.90 25.25
N TYR A 95 41.81 1.06 24.52
CA TYR A 95 40.94 0.03 25.08
C TYR A 95 41.38 -1.34 24.62
N LYS A 96 41.52 -2.30 25.54
CA LYS A 96 41.98 -3.65 25.23
C LYS A 96 40.84 -4.54 24.74
N ASP A 97 41.11 -5.40 23.78
CA ASP A 97 40.13 -6.39 23.29
C ASP A 97 39.94 -7.58 24.26
N SER A 98 40.82 -7.72 25.26
CA SER A 98 40.81 -8.83 26.22
C SER A 98 39.90 -8.63 27.42
N GLN A 99 39.42 -7.41 27.68
CA GLN A 99 38.63 -7.08 28.87
C GLN A 99 37.65 -5.93 28.65
N ALA A 100 36.66 -5.83 29.54
CA ALA A 100 35.73 -4.71 29.53
C ALA A 100 36.43 -3.40 29.94
N PRO A 101 36.04 -2.26 29.34
CA PRO A 101 34.95 -2.11 28.38
C PRO A 101 35.34 -2.38 26.92
N GLY A 102 36.63 -2.51 26.59
CA GLY A 102 37.10 -2.61 25.21
C GLY A 102 36.56 -3.80 24.43
N ASN A 103 36.50 -4.99 25.06
CA ASN A 103 35.96 -6.21 24.45
C ASN A 103 34.45 -6.16 24.11
N THR A 104 33.74 -5.13 24.58
CA THR A 104 32.33 -4.90 24.25
C THR A 104 32.13 -4.04 23.00
N MET A 105 33.18 -3.37 22.53
CA MET A 105 33.17 -2.55 21.31
C MET A 105 33.95 -3.21 20.17
N CYS A 106 35.02 -3.93 20.51
CA CYS A 106 35.93 -4.54 19.56
C CYS A 106 36.14 -6.03 19.87
N GLU A 107 36.00 -6.90 18.88
CA GLU A 107 36.27 -8.34 18.99
C GLU A 107 37.77 -8.63 18.90
N THR A 108 38.45 -7.96 17.97
CA THR A 108 39.87 -8.16 17.69
C THR A 108 40.55 -6.83 17.48
N ALA A 109 41.59 -6.55 18.29
CA ALA A 109 42.43 -5.38 18.14
C ALA A 109 43.88 -5.77 17.84
N ASN A 110 44.53 -5.00 16.98
CA ASN A 110 45.93 -5.20 16.64
C ASN A 110 46.62 -3.86 16.35
N ALA A 111 47.83 -3.71 16.89
CA ALA A 111 48.68 -2.53 16.73
C ALA A 111 47.96 -1.19 16.98
N GLY A 112 47.07 -1.13 17.99
CA GLY A 112 46.35 0.09 18.33
C GLY A 112 45.07 0.33 17.51
N VAL A 113 44.63 -0.64 16.71
CA VAL A 113 43.45 -0.52 15.82
C VAL A 113 42.49 -1.67 16.04
N CYS A 114 41.20 -1.36 16.12
CA CYS A 114 40.16 -2.39 16.06
C CYS A 114 40.00 -2.89 14.62
N THR A 115 40.13 -4.20 14.41
CA THR A 115 39.99 -4.83 13.08
C THR A 115 38.67 -5.55 12.90
N GLN A 116 37.92 -5.77 13.99
CA GLN A 116 36.61 -6.38 13.97
C GLN A 116 35.75 -5.77 15.08
N ALA A 117 34.74 -4.98 14.72
CA ALA A 117 33.84 -4.35 15.69
C ALA A 117 32.79 -5.34 16.20
N LYS A 118 32.34 -5.15 17.45
CA LYS A 118 31.18 -5.83 18.03
C LYS A 118 29.87 -5.24 17.48
N GLU A 119 28.78 -6.00 17.59
CA GLU A 119 27.43 -5.52 17.30
C GLU A 119 27.12 -4.24 18.09
N GLY A 120 26.49 -3.26 17.44
CA GLY A 120 26.27 -1.91 17.99
C GLY A 120 27.41 -0.92 17.73
N TYR A 121 28.50 -1.38 17.11
CA TYR A 121 29.61 -0.55 16.65
C TYR A 121 29.98 -0.90 15.20
N PHE A 122 30.60 0.05 14.50
CA PHE A 122 31.16 -0.18 13.17
C PHE A 122 32.60 0.35 13.08
N LEU A 123 33.36 -0.19 12.14
CA LEU A 123 34.71 0.27 11.80
C LEU A 123 34.63 1.41 10.78
N PRO A 124 35.10 2.62 11.08
CA PRO A 124 35.22 3.70 10.08
C PRO A 124 36.17 3.28 8.94
N PRO A 125 35.82 3.40 7.65
CA PRO A 125 36.74 3.07 6.57
C PRO A 125 38.03 3.92 6.61
N GLY A 126 39.18 3.25 6.64
CA GLY A 126 40.49 3.89 6.72
C GLY A 126 41.00 4.13 8.15
N THR A 127 40.52 3.33 9.11
CA THR A 127 40.95 3.36 10.51
C THR A 127 42.47 3.32 10.68
N ASP A 128 42.97 4.09 11.63
CA ASP A 128 44.36 4.08 12.06
C ASP A 128 44.44 4.01 13.60
N ASN A 129 45.65 4.09 14.15
CA ASN A 129 45.88 4.02 15.60
C ASN A 129 45.87 5.39 16.30
N ALA A 130 45.51 6.46 15.58
CA ALA A 130 45.46 7.83 16.09
C ALA A 130 44.02 8.37 16.21
N HIS A 131 43.05 7.75 15.53
CA HIS A 131 41.64 8.10 15.55
C HIS A 131 40.78 6.96 16.10
N ASP A 132 39.56 7.28 16.55
CA ASP A 132 38.61 6.28 17.07
C ASP A 132 38.46 5.10 16.11
N SER A 133 38.79 3.90 16.61
CA SER A 133 38.79 2.70 15.78
C SER A 133 37.39 2.13 15.53
N VAL A 134 36.45 2.51 16.39
CA VAL A 134 35.06 2.09 16.37
C VAL A 134 34.19 3.31 16.61
N VAL A 135 33.03 3.34 15.97
CA VAL A 135 31.97 4.32 16.22
C VAL A 135 30.71 3.57 16.58
N SER A 136 30.01 3.99 17.63
CA SER A 136 28.73 3.40 17.99
C SER A 136 27.70 3.68 16.90
N CYS A 137 26.82 2.71 16.62
CA CYS A 137 25.76 2.87 15.63
C CYS A 137 24.85 4.07 15.92
N GLY A 138 24.72 4.49 17.18
CA GLY A 138 23.94 5.65 17.61
C GLY A 138 24.70 7.00 17.63
N ASP A 139 26.02 7.00 17.42
CA ASP A 139 26.87 8.20 17.62
C ASP A 139 26.80 9.15 16.42
N THR A 140 25.90 10.14 16.48
CA THR A 140 25.76 11.18 15.44
C THR A 140 26.94 12.15 15.36
N THR A 141 27.82 12.19 16.37
CA THR A 141 29.05 12.99 16.31
C THR A 141 30.12 12.28 15.49
N GLY A 142 30.30 10.98 15.73
CA GLY A 142 31.18 10.11 14.97
C GLY A 142 32.68 10.42 15.15
N VAL A 143 33.46 10.12 14.10
CA VAL A 143 34.91 10.36 14.02
C VAL A 143 35.25 11.06 12.70
N THR A 144 36.24 11.96 12.74
CA THR A 144 36.84 12.55 11.53
C THR A 144 38.24 11.99 11.37
N LEU A 145 38.50 11.32 10.25
CA LEU A 145 39.81 10.80 9.86
C LEU A 145 40.55 11.80 8.97
N THR A 146 41.81 11.49 8.66
CA THR A 146 42.67 12.26 7.75
C THR A 146 41.96 12.63 6.44
N GLY A 147 42.13 13.88 5.99
CA GLY A 147 41.50 14.42 4.78
C GLY A 147 40.02 14.79 4.97
N ASP A 148 39.63 15.14 6.20
CA ASP A 148 38.29 15.59 6.58
C ASP A 148 37.18 14.58 6.24
N LYS A 149 37.49 13.28 6.39
CA LYS A 149 36.55 12.17 6.15
C LYS A 149 35.84 11.82 7.44
N LYS A 150 34.61 12.27 7.59
CA LYS A 150 33.78 12.06 8.78
C LYS A 150 32.85 10.87 8.63
N TYR A 151 32.83 9.99 9.63
CA TYR A 151 31.91 8.86 9.69
C TYR A 151 31.10 8.90 10.98
N THR A 152 29.77 8.80 10.86
CA THR A 152 28.84 8.91 11.99
C THR A 152 27.93 7.68 12.07
N GLY A 153 27.29 7.50 13.22
CA GLY A 153 26.10 6.66 13.37
C GLY A 153 24.82 7.38 12.93
N VAL A 154 23.69 6.76 13.24
CA VAL A 154 22.32 7.25 13.06
C VAL A 154 21.66 7.29 14.44
N ALA A 155 21.02 8.41 14.79
CA ALA A 155 20.37 8.54 16.10
C ALA A 155 19.40 7.38 16.37
N GLU A 156 19.42 6.87 17.60
CA GLU A 156 18.59 5.72 18.04
C GLU A 156 18.82 4.40 17.26
N CYS A 157 19.91 4.29 16.52
CA CYS A 157 20.30 3.06 15.86
C CYS A 157 21.11 2.15 16.80
N VAL A 158 20.66 0.91 16.98
CA VAL A 158 21.30 -0.07 17.89
C VAL A 158 22.11 -1.13 17.15
N THR A 159 21.81 -1.39 15.87
CA THR A 159 22.64 -2.23 15.01
C THR A 159 22.81 -1.58 13.66
N CYS A 160 24.02 -1.65 13.11
CA CYS A 160 24.36 -1.00 11.85
C CYS A 160 25.47 -1.77 11.14
N THR A 161 25.66 -1.47 9.86
CA THR A 161 26.82 -1.93 9.08
C THR A 161 27.69 -0.76 8.65
N GLN A 162 28.94 -1.07 8.35
CA GLN A 162 29.96 -0.10 7.97
C GLN A 162 29.52 0.73 6.76
N PRO A 163 29.69 2.07 6.78
CA PRO A 163 29.44 2.91 5.61
C PRO A 163 30.48 2.66 4.52
N GLY A 164 30.11 2.80 3.25
CA GLY A 164 31.10 2.72 2.17
C GLY A 164 32.15 3.86 2.24
N GLN A 165 33.39 3.60 1.83
CA GLN A 165 34.50 4.55 1.93
C GLN A 165 34.28 5.87 1.18
N LEU A 166 34.70 6.98 1.78
CA LEU A 166 34.75 8.30 1.15
C LEU A 166 36.04 8.49 0.34
N SER A 167 35.91 8.94 -0.91
CA SER A 167 37.05 9.24 -1.79
C SER A 167 37.70 10.59 -1.47
N ILE A 168 36.89 11.59 -1.11
CA ILE A 168 37.30 12.95 -0.73
C ILE A 168 36.71 13.31 0.65
N GLY A 169 37.06 14.48 1.20
CA GLY A 169 36.46 14.97 2.44
C GLY A 169 34.94 15.07 2.35
N GLY A 170 34.26 14.79 3.46
CA GLY A 170 32.80 14.69 3.52
C GLY A 170 32.32 13.94 4.75
N THR A 171 31.00 13.77 4.88
CA THR A 171 30.39 13.01 5.99
C THR A 171 29.58 11.84 5.47
N LYS A 172 29.67 10.68 6.10
CA LYS A 172 28.85 9.51 5.77
C LYS A 172 28.40 8.75 7.01
N ALA A 173 27.10 8.52 7.13
CA ALA A 173 26.53 7.75 8.22
C ALA A 173 26.58 6.23 7.95
N ALA A 174 26.69 5.44 9.01
CA ALA A 174 26.53 3.98 8.99
C ALA A 174 25.15 3.58 8.47
N ILE A 175 25.03 2.35 7.97
CA ILE A 175 23.76 1.82 7.47
C ILE A 175 23.03 1.20 8.65
N CYS A 176 21.99 1.87 9.14
CA CYS A 176 21.21 1.34 10.27
C CYS A 176 20.39 0.12 9.83
N THR A 177 20.48 -0.96 10.61
CA THR A 177 19.75 -2.22 10.35
C THR A 177 18.68 -2.51 11.40
N LYS A 178 18.79 -1.91 12.59
CA LYS A 178 17.78 -2.00 13.66
C LYS A 178 17.82 -0.75 14.53
N CYS A 179 16.64 -0.22 14.80
CA CYS A 179 16.44 0.88 15.73
C CYS A 179 16.26 0.39 17.17
N ALA A 180 16.39 1.30 18.11
CA ALA A 180 16.04 1.07 19.51
C ALA A 180 14.59 0.57 19.65
N ALA A 181 14.26 0.06 20.84
CA ALA A 181 12.94 -0.46 21.12
C ALA A 181 11.85 0.58 20.75
N ASP A 182 10.76 0.09 20.17
CA ASP A 182 9.58 0.88 19.77
C ASP A 182 9.76 1.90 18.64
N LEU A 183 10.95 1.93 18.03
CA LEU A 183 11.20 2.71 16.83
C LEU A 183 11.19 1.83 15.57
N TYR A 184 10.84 2.46 14.46
CA TYR A 184 10.76 1.89 13.13
C TYR A 184 11.90 2.45 12.28
N LEU A 185 12.60 1.56 11.57
CA LEU A 185 13.58 1.95 10.57
C LEU A 185 12.85 2.50 9.34
N LYS A 186 13.09 3.77 9.02
CA LYS A 186 12.57 4.44 7.83
C LYS A 186 13.71 4.73 6.86
N ILE A 187 13.49 4.42 5.60
CA ILE A 187 14.37 4.79 4.50
C ILE A 187 13.56 5.63 3.52
N ASP A 188 13.85 6.92 3.45
CA ASP A 188 13.20 7.84 2.52
C ASP A 188 14.25 8.52 1.65
N ARG A 189 14.20 8.28 0.33
CA ARG A 189 15.15 8.84 -0.64
C ARG A 189 16.62 8.63 -0.26
N GLY A 190 16.93 7.49 0.35
CA GLY A 190 18.29 7.12 0.79
C GLY A 190 18.71 7.67 2.16
N VAL A 191 17.85 8.44 2.83
CA VAL A 191 18.06 8.89 4.21
C VAL A 191 17.49 7.84 5.15
N MET A 192 18.32 7.34 6.07
CA MET A 192 17.95 6.34 7.07
C MET A 192 17.73 7.00 8.42
N GLU A 193 16.58 6.75 9.03
CA GLU A 193 16.20 7.31 10.32
C GLU A 193 15.44 6.28 11.16
N CYS A 194 15.53 6.43 12.48
CA CYS A 194 14.74 5.70 13.45
C CYS A 194 13.62 6.61 13.96
N VAL A 195 12.37 6.24 13.68
CA VAL A 195 11.20 7.08 13.98
C VAL A 195 10.17 6.33 14.80
N ALA A 196 9.34 7.04 15.56
CA ALA A 196 8.15 6.44 16.16
C ALA A 196 7.18 5.94 15.08
N GLU A 197 6.20 5.11 15.43
CA GLU A 197 5.21 4.58 14.49
C GLU A 197 4.50 5.67 13.67
N SER A 198 4.08 6.76 14.33
CA SER A 198 3.48 7.93 13.68
C SER A 198 4.44 8.70 12.76
N GLY A 199 5.74 8.47 12.90
CA GLY A 199 6.81 9.08 12.11
C GLY A 199 7.06 8.41 10.76
N CYS A 200 6.41 7.28 10.46
CA CYS A 200 6.48 6.71 9.11
C CYS A 200 5.99 7.72 8.06
N GLY A 201 4.93 8.48 8.38
CA GLY A 201 4.45 9.57 7.55
C GLY A 201 3.73 9.09 6.28
N GLU A 202 3.43 10.04 5.38
CA GLU A 202 2.71 9.75 4.14
C GLU A 202 3.55 8.89 3.18
N GLY A 203 2.88 7.98 2.47
CA GLY A 203 3.53 7.04 1.54
C GLY A 203 4.22 5.86 2.19
N PHE A 204 4.20 5.78 3.53
CA PHE A 204 4.73 4.65 4.29
C PHE A 204 3.72 4.15 5.32
N PHE A 205 3.89 2.89 5.75
CA PHE A 205 3.12 2.31 6.84
C PHE A 205 4.02 1.50 7.78
N PRO A 206 3.70 1.47 9.08
CA PRO A 206 4.45 0.68 10.04
C PRO A 206 4.18 -0.81 9.83
N THR A 207 5.24 -1.60 9.75
CA THR A 207 5.16 -3.06 9.61
C THR A 207 6.40 -3.72 10.23
N ILE A 208 6.37 -5.05 10.30
CA ILE A 208 7.51 -5.87 10.72
C ILE A 208 7.91 -6.75 9.54
N VAL A 209 9.18 -6.65 9.15
CA VAL A 209 9.79 -7.45 8.07
C VAL A 209 11.01 -8.13 8.65
N ASP A 210 11.05 -9.46 8.59
CA ASP A 210 12.14 -10.30 9.14
C ASP A 210 12.45 -10.00 10.62
N GLY A 211 11.41 -9.72 11.42
CA GLY A 211 11.55 -9.40 12.84
C GLY A 211 12.03 -7.97 13.14
N VAL A 212 12.17 -7.11 12.12
CA VAL A 212 12.58 -5.71 12.27
C VAL A 212 11.38 -4.78 12.04
N LYS A 213 11.13 -3.85 12.97
CA LYS A 213 10.15 -2.77 12.81
C LYS A 213 10.63 -1.81 11.72
N LYS A 214 9.86 -1.67 10.63
CA LYS A 214 10.20 -0.81 9.47
C LYS A 214 9.00 0.01 9.01
N CYS A 215 9.27 1.20 8.51
CA CYS A 215 8.32 1.97 7.71
C CYS A 215 8.46 1.49 6.27
N ALA A 216 7.55 0.63 5.82
CA ALA A 216 7.54 0.14 4.44
C ALA A 216 6.77 1.10 3.53
N GLY A 217 7.24 1.29 2.30
CA GLY A 217 6.53 2.09 1.30
C GLY A 217 5.19 1.47 0.91
N CYS A 218 4.19 2.30 0.64
CA CYS A 218 2.85 1.85 0.23
C CYS A 218 2.86 0.98 -1.04
N SER A 219 3.84 1.16 -1.92
CA SER A 219 4.04 0.36 -3.14
C SER A 219 4.86 -0.93 -2.94
N GLU A 220 5.36 -1.21 -1.73
CA GLU A 220 6.20 -2.38 -1.45
C GLU A 220 5.37 -3.64 -1.18
N ALA A 221 4.96 -4.34 -2.24
CA ALA A 221 4.17 -5.57 -2.12
C ALA A 221 4.79 -6.62 -1.17
N GLY A 222 6.13 -6.78 -1.20
CA GLY A 222 6.85 -7.72 -0.32
C GLY A 222 6.76 -7.39 1.18
N SER A 223 6.45 -6.14 1.53
CA SER A 223 6.29 -5.66 2.91
C SER A 223 4.82 -5.57 3.34
N GLY A 224 3.89 -5.96 2.46
CA GLY A 224 2.44 -5.85 2.64
C GLY A 224 1.81 -4.61 2.01
N GLY A 225 2.54 -3.89 1.14
CA GLY A 225 2.01 -2.80 0.32
C GLY A 225 1.16 -3.28 -0.86
N ILE A 226 0.75 -2.34 -1.72
CA ILE A 226 -0.02 -2.57 -2.95
C ILE A 226 0.75 -1.93 -4.10
N GLU A 227 1.06 -2.69 -5.14
CA GLU A 227 1.77 -2.18 -6.32
C GLU A 227 1.10 -0.93 -6.89
N ASP A 228 1.91 0.07 -7.26
CA ASP A 228 1.49 1.39 -7.72
C ASP A 228 0.65 2.21 -6.72
N CYS A 229 0.59 1.82 -5.44
CA CYS A 229 -0.08 2.63 -4.43
C CYS A 229 0.84 3.74 -3.87
N GLU A 230 0.44 4.99 -4.10
CA GLU A 230 1.15 6.18 -3.64
C GLU A 230 0.87 6.45 -2.15
N LEU A 231 -0.42 6.45 -1.78
CA LEU A 231 -0.86 6.72 -0.41
C LEU A 231 -1.72 5.58 0.09
N CYS A 232 -1.41 5.10 1.28
CA CYS A 232 -2.09 3.95 1.87
C CYS A 232 -2.41 4.17 3.35
N ILE A 233 -3.36 3.37 3.82
CA ILE A 233 -3.81 3.36 5.22
C ILE A 233 -3.66 1.93 5.74
N PRO A 234 -3.03 1.70 6.91
CA PRO A 234 -2.97 0.38 7.53
C PRO A 234 -4.35 -0.26 7.66
N ARG A 235 -4.46 -1.54 7.32
CA ARG A 235 -5.68 -2.33 7.58
C ARG A 235 -5.78 -2.64 9.07
N ALA A 236 -7.00 -2.60 9.59
CA ALA A 236 -7.30 -3.00 10.96
C ALA A 236 -8.42 -4.07 10.95
N PRO A 237 -8.16 -5.29 11.45
CA PRO A 237 -6.87 -5.82 11.89
C PRO A 237 -5.92 -6.04 10.70
N ALA A 238 -4.61 -5.83 10.90
CA ALA A 238 -3.61 -6.15 9.89
C ALA A 238 -3.45 -7.68 9.79
N PRO A 239 -3.52 -8.27 8.59
CA PRO A 239 -3.27 -9.70 8.44
C PRO A 239 -1.79 -10.02 8.70
N GLU A 240 -1.52 -11.22 9.23
CA GLU A 240 -0.15 -11.68 9.48
C GLU A 240 0.68 -11.76 8.18
N ALA A 241 0.03 -12.16 7.08
CA ALA A 241 0.61 -12.28 5.74
C ALA A 241 -0.25 -11.61 4.67
N GLY A 242 0.38 -11.21 3.56
CA GLY A 242 -0.29 -10.57 2.42
C GLY A 242 -0.40 -9.05 2.55
N VAL A 243 -1.42 -8.48 1.90
CA VAL A 243 -1.65 -7.03 1.84
C VAL A 243 -2.09 -6.50 3.20
N LYS A 244 -1.28 -5.60 3.77
CA LYS A 244 -1.48 -5.00 5.11
C LYS A 244 -2.08 -3.61 5.07
N VAL A 245 -2.30 -3.05 3.87
CA VAL A 245 -2.81 -1.69 3.69
C VAL A 245 -4.02 -1.65 2.77
N THR A 246 -4.75 -0.54 2.83
CA THR A 246 -5.69 -0.14 1.77
C THR A 246 -5.10 1.02 1.00
N CYS A 247 -5.29 1.03 -0.31
CA CYS A 247 -4.85 2.13 -1.14
C CYS A 247 -5.87 3.26 -1.13
N SER A 248 -5.40 4.48 -0.94
CA SER A 248 -6.20 5.71 -0.99
C SER A 248 -5.90 6.54 -2.23
N LYS A 249 -4.71 6.38 -2.81
CA LYS A 249 -4.29 7.04 -4.04
C LYS A 249 -3.28 6.19 -4.77
N CYS A 250 -3.49 5.98 -6.06
CA CYS A 250 -2.54 5.31 -6.93
C CYS A 250 -1.57 6.29 -7.57
N HIS A 251 -0.39 5.81 -7.95
CA HIS A 251 0.53 6.52 -8.82
C HIS A 251 -0.06 6.69 -10.23
N ALA A 252 0.41 7.73 -10.93
CA ALA A 252 -0.01 8.06 -12.29
C ALA A 252 -1.53 8.25 -12.42
N SER A 253 -2.11 7.78 -13.53
CA SER A 253 -3.55 7.82 -13.82
C SER A 253 -4.27 6.51 -13.51
N LYS A 254 -3.67 5.65 -12.67
CA LYS A 254 -4.31 4.41 -12.20
C LYS A 254 -5.42 4.74 -11.21
N LYS A 255 -6.39 3.84 -11.11
CA LYS A 255 -7.61 3.99 -10.33
C LYS A 255 -7.59 3.05 -9.14
N VAL A 256 -7.98 3.55 -7.98
CA VAL A 256 -8.14 2.74 -6.77
C VAL A 256 -9.30 1.78 -6.98
N SER A 257 -9.07 0.48 -6.76
CA SER A 257 -10.11 -0.55 -6.86
C SER A 257 -11.26 -0.30 -5.87
N PRO A 258 -12.46 -0.86 -6.11
CA PRO A 258 -13.58 -0.73 -5.18
C PRO A 258 -13.28 -1.29 -3.78
N LEU A 259 -12.44 -2.32 -3.71
CA LEU A 259 -11.97 -2.94 -2.47
C LEU A 259 -10.75 -2.23 -1.86
N LYS A 260 -10.20 -1.21 -2.54
CA LYS A 260 -9.00 -0.46 -2.15
C LYS A 260 -7.77 -1.33 -1.95
N ASP A 261 -7.67 -2.43 -2.70
CA ASP A 261 -6.62 -3.45 -2.59
C ASP A 261 -5.72 -3.54 -3.84
N GLU A 262 -6.05 -2.79 -4.89
CA GLU A 262 -5.33 -2.81 -6.16
C GLU A 262 -5.42 -1.42 -6.82
N CYS A 263 -4.40 -1.08 -7.63
CA CYS A 263 -4.38 0.06 -8.54
C CYS A 263 -4.55 -0.42 -9.99
N MET A 264 -5.66 -0.04 -10.61
CA MET A 264 -6.12 -0.57 -11.90
C MET A 264 -6.05 0.48 -13.02
N ASP A 265 -5.88 0.04 -14.27
CA ASP A 265 -5.89 0.96 -15.42
C ASP A 265 -7.30 1.46 -15.76
N ASN A 266 -8.31 0.61 -15.57
CA ASN A 266 -9.72 0.90 -15.84
C ASN A 266 -10.58 0.41 -14.69
N CYS A 267 -11.70 1.09 -14.46
CA CYS A 267 -12.66 0.66 -13.46
C CYS A 267 -13.44 -0.58 -13.93
N PRO A 268 -13.62 -1.58 -13.05
CA PRO A 268 -14.33 -2.80 -13.40
C PRO A 268 -15.81 -2.52 -13.66
N ALA A 269 -16.49 -3.46 -14.31
CA ALA A 269 -17.93 -3.36 -14.55
C ALA A 269 -18.71 -3.11 -13.25
N GLY A 270 -19.81 -2.37 -13.35
CA GLY A 270 -20.62 -1.91 -12.23
C GLY A 270 -20.03 -0.74 -11.45
N THR A 271 -18.92 -0.17 -11.92
CA THR A 271 -18.31 1.03 -11.32
C THR A 271 -18.02 2.10 -12.37
N TYR A 272 -17.78 3.32 -11.91
CA TYR A 272 -17.34 4.46 -12.72
C TYR A 272 -16.14 5.14 -12.08
N ASP A 273 -15.34 5.80 -12.91
CA ASP A 273 -14.21 6.59 -12.43
C ASP A 273 -14.70 7.91 -11.84
N LYS A 274 -14.46 8.08 -10.53
CA LYS A 274 -14.64 9.34 -9.82
C LYS A 274 -13.30 9.80 -9.27
N GLN A 275 -12.61 10.64 -10.03
CA GLN A 275 -11.32 11.22 -9.64
C GLN A 275 -10.25 10.15 -9.32
N ASN A 276 -10.11 9.14 -10.20
CA ASN A 276 -9.22 7.99 -10.06
C ASN A 276 -9.61 7.02 -8.93
N VAL A 277 -10.90 6.98 -8.56
CA VAL A 277 -11.44 5.99 -7.62
C VAL A 277 -12.63 5.30 -8.27
N CYS A 278 -12.57 3.98 -8.35
CA CYS A 278 -13.66 3.19 -8.92
C CYS A 278 -14.83 3.13 -7.95
N THR A 279 -15.84 3.96 -8.24
CA THR A 279 -17.01 4.15 -7.40
C THR A 279 -18.16 3.28 -7.93
N PRO A 280 -18.89 2.55 -7.07
CA PRO A 280 -20.03 1.74 -7.50
C PRO A 280 -21.11 2.54 -8.22
N CYS A 281 -21.67 1.95 -9.27
CA CYS A 281 -22.94 2.35 -9.89
C CYS A 281 -24.13 1.83 -9.08
N HIS A 282 -25.35 2.14 -9.51
CA HIS A 282 -26.51 1.39 -9.05
C HIS A 282 -26.32 -0.11 -9.33
N SER A 283 -26.79 -0.98 -8.43
CA SER A 283 -26.55 -2.43 -8.49
C SER A 283 -27.11 -3.10 -9.76
N SER A 284 -28.06 -2.47 -10.45
CA SER A 284 -28.59 -2.96 -11.73
C SER A 284 -27.74 -2.58 -12.95
N CYS A 285 -26.81 -1.63 -12.83
CA CYS A 285 -26.04 -1.11 -13.95
C CYS A 285 -24.72 -1.87 -14.12
N ALA A 286 -24.40 -2.28 -15.34
CA ALA A 286 -23.05 -2.75 -15.68
C ALA A 286 -22.08 -1.58 -15.93
N SER A 287 -22.59 -0.39 -16.23
CA SER A 287 -21.83 0.86 -16.24
C SER A 287 -22.76 2.07 -16.02
N CYS A 288 -22.22 3.17 -15.51
CA CYS A 288 -22.92 4.42 -15.28
C CYS A 288 -21.99 5.62 -15.53
N GLN A 289 -22.52 6.84 -15.58
CA GLN A 289 -21.74 8.01 -15.98
C GLN A 289 -21.18 8.81 -14.80
N THR A 290 -22.00 9.12 -13.79
CA THR A 290 -21.63 10.12 -12.76
C THR A 290 -22.13 9.84 -11.35
N ASP A 291 -23.12 8.97 -11.18
CA ASP A 291 -23.72 8.67 -9.89
C ASP A 291 -24.28 7.24 -9.83
N ASP A 292 -24.70 6.83 -8.64
CA ASP A 292 -25.23 5.51 -8.30
C ASP A 292 -26.75 5.41 -8.41
N LYS A 293 -27.41 6.33 -9.11
CA LYS A 293 -28.87 6.30 -9.29
C LYS A 293 -29.27 5.22 -10.30
N GLU A 294 -30.42 4.59 -10.08
CA GLU A 294 -30.97 3.58 -10.99
C GLU A 294 -31.15 4.11 -12.43
N THR A 295 -31.41 5.41 -12.59
CA THR A 295 -31.62 6.09 -13.89
C THR A 295 -30.33 6.55 -14.57
N SER A 296 -29.17 6.29 -13.97
CA SER A 296 -27.86 6.73 -14.47
C SER A 296 -27.12 5.66 -15.28
N CYS A 297 -27.74 4.48 -15.47
CA CYS A 297 -27.11 3.38 -16.20
C CYS A 297 -26.81 3.78 -17.65
N THR A 298 -25.63 3.38 -18.12
CA THR A 298 -25.20 3.52 -19.52
C THR A 298 -25.03 2.16 -20.19
N ALA A 299 -24.97 1.08 -19.41
CA ALA A 299 -25.07 -0.31 -19.86
C ALA A 299 -25.65 -1.19 -18.75
N CYS A 300 -26.18 -2.35 -19.13
CA CYS A 300 -26.82 -3.30 -18.24
C CYS A 300 -26.09 -4.63 -18.25
N TYR A 301 -26.21 -5.39 -17.15
CA TYR A 301 -25.72 -6.76 -17.10
C TYR A 301 -26.49 -7.64 -18.09
N PRO A 302 -25.88 -8.72 -18.61
CA PRO A 302 -26.57 -9.68 -19.47
C PRO A 302 -27.92 -10.11 -18.89
N GLY A 303 -28.90 -10.28 -19.77
CA GLY A 303 -30.29 -10.55 -19.40
C GLY A 303 -31.14 -9.32 -19.07
N HIS A 304 -30.59 -8.11 -19.19
CA HIS A 304 -31.30 -6.84 -18.95
C HIS A 304 -31.10 -5.86 -20.11
N SER A 305 -32.15 -5.10 -20.41
CA SER A 305 -32.21 -4.12 -21.48
C SER A 305 -32.16 -2.70 -20.90
N LEU A 306 -31.39 -1.81 -21.54
CA LEU A 306 -31.32 -0.40 -21.15
C LEU A 306 -32.54 0.35 -21.69
N LEU A 307 -33.40 0.81 -20.79
CA LEU A 307 -34.51 1.73 -21.09
C LEU A 307 -34.04 3.17 -20.86
N TYR A 308 -33.81 3.91 -21.94
CA TYR A 308 -33.35 5.30 -21.87
C TYR A 308 -34.37 6.23 -21.21
N GLU A 309 -33.87 7.18 -20.42
CA GLU A 309 -34.64 8.33 -19.96
C GLU A 309 -34.84 9.36 -21.09
N ALA A 310 -35.65 10.37 -20.85
CA ALA A 310 -35.94 11.44 -21.83
C ALA A 310 -34.68 12.17 -22.34
N ASN A 311 -33.57 12.15 -21.57
CA ASN A 311 -32.29 12.73 -21.99
C ASN A 311 -31.58 11.92 -23.10
N GLY A 312 -31.97 10.66 -23.32
CA GLY A 312 -31.39 9.75 -24.29
C GLY A 312 -29.92 9.38 -24.06
N ALA A 313 -29.34 9.68 -22.91
CA ALA A 313 -27.93 9.41 -22.58
C ALA A 313 -27.77 8.33 -21.51
N THR A 314 -28.66 8.34 -20.51
CA THR A 314 -28.71 7.36 -19.42
C THR A 314 -30.09 6.70 -19.38
N GLY A 315 -30.22 5.64 -18.60
CA GLY A 315 -31.45 4.87 -18.48
C GLY A 315 -31.51 4.01 -17.24
N ARG A 316 -32.58 3.22 -17.15
CA ARG A 316 -32.75 2.13 -16.18
C ARG A 316 -32.51 0.79 -16.84
N CYS A 317 -31.95 -0.16 -16.08
CA CYS A 317 -31.82 -1.54 -16.54
C CYS A 317 -33.06 -2.34 -16.15
N VAL A 318 -33.84 -2.75 -17.13
CA VAL A 318 -35.04 -3.59 -16.93
C VAL A 318 -34.77 -5.01 -17.38
N LYS A 319 -35.42 -5.99 -16.77
CA LYS A 319 -35.30 -7.39 -17.21
C LYS A 319 -35.68 -7.48 -18.69
N GLU A 320 -34.87 -8.18 -19.48
CA GLU A 320 -35.16 -8.42 -20.90
C GLU A 320 -36.58 -9.01 -21.09
N CYS A 321 -37.17 -8.80 -22.27
CA CYS A 321 -38.52 -9.28 -22.59
C CYS A 321 -39.63 -8.76 -21.65
N THR A 322 -39.45 -7.60 -21.01
CA THR A 322 -40.49 -6.98 -20.15
C THR A 322 -40.83 -5.56 -20.60
N GLY A 323 -41.95 -5.03 -20.10
CA GLY A 323 -42.36 -3.64 -20.29
C GLY A 323 -42.41 -3.20 -21.76
N ALA A 324 -41.73 -2.09 -22.06
CA ALA A 324 -41.71 -1.52 -23.40
C ALA A 324 -41.13 -2.48 -24.46
N PHE A 325 -40.21 -3.37 -24.09
CA PHE A 325 -39.53 -4.29 -25.01
C PHE A 325 -40.39 -5.48 -25.44
N ILE A 326 -41.48 -5.78 -24.73
CA ILE A 326 -42.42 -6.86 -25.08
C ILE A 326 -43.78 -6.35 -25.56
N THR A 327 -44.05 -5.06 -25.37
CA THR A 327 -45.27 -4.43 -25.84
C THR A 327 -45.36 -4.56 -27.36
N ASN A 328 -46.48 -5.10 -27.87
CA ASN A 328 -46.69 -5.45 -29.29
C ASN A 328 -45.72 -6.49 -29.88
N CYS A 329 -44.96 -7.20 -29.05
CA CYS A 329 -44.21 -8.38 -29.51
C CYS A 329 -45.18 -9.53 -29.82
N ALA A 330 -44.90 -10.32 -30.86
CA ALA A 330 -45.66 -11.53 -31.11
C ALA A 330 -45.28 -12.63 -30.10
N ASP A 331 -46.22 -13.52 -29.81
CA ASP A 331 -46.05 -14.51 -28.75
C ASP A 331 -44.85 -15.43 -29.02
N GLY A 332 -44.00 -15.60 -28.00
CA GLY A 332 -42.78 -16.41 -28.10
C GLY A 332 -41.66 -15.80 -28.94
N GLN A 333 -41.79 -14.55 -29.41
CA GLN A 333 -40.81 -13.91 -30.30
C GLN A 333 -39.74 -13.09 -29.58
N CYS A 334 -39.62 -13.18 -28.25
CA CYS A 334 -38.50 -12.59 -27.53
C CYS A 334 -37.24 -13.47 -27.64
N THR A 335 -36.67 -13.52 -28.83
CA THR A 335 -35.59 -14.44 -29.19
C THR A 335 -34.37 -13.76 -29.81
N ALA A 336 -34.46 -12.48 -30.16
CA ALA A 336 -33.34 -11.74 -30.73
C ALA A 336 -32.32 -11.43 -29.64
N ASP A 337 -31.13 -12.02 -29.71
CA ASP A 337 -30.00 -11.66 -28.84
C ASP A 337 -29.27 -10.46 -29.42
N VAL A 338 -29.28 -9.34 -28.70
CA VAL A 338 -28.59 -8.11 -29.10
C VAL A 338 -27.77 -7.63 -27.92
N GLY A 339 -26.47 -7.92 -27.96
CA GLY A 339 -25.52 -7.46 -26.94
C GLY A 339 -25.70 -8.11 -25.58
N GLY A 340 -26.18 -9.36 -25.52
CA GLY A 340 -26.36 -10.10 -24.26
C GLY A 340 -27.72 -9.90 -23.59
N ALA A 341 -28.68 -9.27 -24.26
CA ALA A 341 -30.08 -9.18 -23.83
C ALA A 341 -31.02 -9.60 -24.97
N LYS A 342 -32.15 -10.20 -24.58
CA LYS A 342 -33.20 -10.64 -25.49
C LYS A 342 -34.19 -9.52 -25.81
N TYR A 343 -34.47 -9.38 -27.10
CA TYR A 343 -35.43 -8.44 -27.65
C TYR A 343 -36.44 -9.17 -28.54
N CYS A 344 -37.49 -8.43 -28.91
CA CYS A 344 -38.49 -8.95 -29.84
C CYS A 344 -37.90 -9.10 -31.25
N ALA A 345 -37.85 -10.34 -31.74
CA ALA A 345 -37.42 -10.67 -33.11
C ALA A 345 -38.53 -10.49 -34.14
N GLN A 346 -39.79 -10.46 -33.69
CA GLN A 346 -40.97 -10.28 -34.55
C GLN A 346 -42.13 -9.66 -33.77
N CYS A 347 -42.59 -8.52 -34.26
CA CYS A 347 -43.72 -7.81 -33.71
C CYS A 347 -45.06 -8.28 -34.28
N LYS A 348 -46.15 -7.86 -33.64
CA LYS A 348 -47.51 -7.99 -34.17
C LYS A 348 -47.66 -7.19 -35.47
N GLU A 349 -48.67 -7.55 -36.26
CA GLU A 349 -48.98 -6.85 -37.51
C GLU A 349 -49.15 -5.34 -37.30
N GLY A 350 -48.60 -4.53 -38.20
CA GLY A 350 -48.55 -3.06 -38.07
C GLY A 350 -47.38 -2.52 -37.24
N TYR A 351 -46.50 -3.39 -36.74
CA TYR A 351 -45.30 -3.01 -35.97
C TYR A 351 -44.03 -3.67 -36.52
N ALA A 352 -42.86 -3.10 -36.22
CA ALA A 352 -41.56 -3.72 -36.48
C ALA A 352 -40.55 -3.37 -35.37
N PRO A 353 -39.51 -4.22 -35.14
CA PRO A 353 -38.55 -3.97 -34.08
C PRO A 353 -37.57 -2.85 -34.49
N ILE A 354 -37.59 -1.75 -33.74
CA ILE A 354 -36.65 -0.62 -33.87
C ILE A 354 -36.03 -0.40 -32.49
N ASP A 355 -34.70 -0.53 -32.40
CA ASP A 355 -33.95 -0.49 -31.14
C ASP A 355 -34.53 -1.41 -30.04
N GLY A 356 -35.04 -2.57 -30.47
CA GLY A 356 -35.60 -3.60 -29.59
C GLY A 356 -37.05 -3.34 -29.14
N VAL A 357 -37.67 -2.23 -29.53
CA VAL A 357 -39.07 -1.90 -29.24
C VAL A 357 -39.92 -2.09 -30.49
N CYS A 358 -41.07 -2.75 -30.35
CA CYS A 358 -42.03 -2.87 -31.43
C CYS A 358 -42.71 -1.53 -31.71
N THR A 359 -42.20 -0.86 -32.73
CA THR A 359 -42.62 0.49 -33.13
C THR A 359 -43.63 0.40 -34.26
N ALA A 360 -44.69 1.23 -34.21
CA ALA A 360 -45.70 1.24 -35.25
C ALA A 360 -45.09 1.63 -36.60
N VAL A 361 -45.39 0.86 -37.64
CA VAL A 361 -44.91 1.07 -39.01
C VAL A 361 -46.12 1.14 -39.94
N LYS A 362 -46.16 2.11 -40.86
CA LYS A 362 -47.24 2.15 -41.87
C LYS A 362 -46.90 1.15 -42.98
N ILE A 363 -47.83 0.24 -43.28
CA ILE A 363 -47.69 -0.66 -44.43
C ILE A 363 -47.63 0.20 -45.71
N GLY A 364 -46.52 0.13 -46.45
CA GLY A 364 -46.32 0.88 -47.69
C GLY A 364 -45.78 2.31 -47.54
N ARG A 365 -45.46 2.79 -46.32
CA ARG A 365 -44.66 4.00 -46.06
C ARG A 365 -43.76 3.75 -44.86
N ASP A 366 -42.45 3.72 -45.09
CA ASP A 366 -41.41 3.48 -44.09
C ASP A 366 -41.72 4.17 -42.74
N ALA A 367 -41.63 3.45 -41.63
CA ALA A 367 -41.08 4.11 -40.45
C ALA A 367 -39.67 4.52 -40.86
N SER A 368 -39.25 5.77 -40.62
CA SER A 368 -38.15 6.42 -41.36
C SER A 368 -36.84 5.63 -41.52
N VAL A 369 -36.63 4.58 -40.73
CA VAL A 369 -35.43 3.74 -40.66
C VAL A 369 -35.64 2.26 -40.99
N CYS A 370 -36.87 1.75 -41.20
CA CYS A 370 -37.17 0.32 -41.37
C CYS A 370 -38.19 0.05 -42.48
N THR A 371 -37.81 -0.82 -43.43
CA THR A 371 -38.74 -1.45 -44.37
C THR A 371 -39.35 -2.68 -43.71
N ALA A 372 -40.63 -2.61 -43.36
CA ALA A 372 -41.29 -3.64 -42.57
C ALA A 372 -42.06 -4.67 -43.42
N ALA A 373 -41.91 -5.95 -43.09
CA ALA A 373 -42.71 -7.05 -43.64
C ALA A 373 -42.98 -8.10 -42.55
N SER A 374 -44.23 -8.52 -42.40
CA SER A 374 -44.67 -9.59 -41.47
C SER A 374 -44.16 -9.41 -40.04
N GLY A 375 -44.18 -8.19 -39.52
CA GLY A 375 -43.76 -7.89 -38.14
C GLY A 375 -42.24 -7.76 -37.95
N LYS A 376 -41.44 -7.75 -39.03
CA LYS A 376 -39.97 -7.64 -39.02
C LYS A 376 -39.50 -6.51 -39.91
N CYS A 377 -38.29 -6.01 -39.69
CA CYS A 377 -37.55 -5.22 -40.66
C CYS A 377 -36.82 -6.14 -41.64
N THR A 378 -36.94 -5.86 -42.94
CA THR A 378 -36.21 -6.55 -44.03
C THR A 378 -35.06 -5.72 -44.58
N ALA A 379 -35.12 -4.40 -44.38
CA ALA A 379 -34.03 -3.47 -44.66
C ALA A 379 -34.07 -2.32 -43.65
N CYS A 380 -32.91 -1.70 -43.44
CA CYS A 380 -32.77 -0.50 -42.62
C CYS A 380 -32.14 0.62 -43.44
N THR A 381 -32.32 1.87 -43.03
CA THR A 381 -31.68 3.03 -43.67
C THR A 381 -30.80 3.80 -42.68
N GLY A 382 -29.77 4.47 -43.20
CA GLY A 382 -28.87 5.29 -42.40
C GLY A 382 -27.93 4.45 -41.51
N ALA A 383 -27.60 4.97 -40.33
CA ALA A 383 -26.65 4.37 -39.38
C ALA A 383 -27.28 3.26 -38.52
N TYR A 384 -28.03 2.36 -39.15
CA TYR A 384 -28.69 1.21 -38.50
C TYR A 384 -28.16 -0.10 -39.08
N ALA A 385 -27.98 -1.09 -38.21
CA ALA A 385 -27.69 -2.47 -38.59
C ALA A 385 -28.98 -3.31 -38.52
N LEU A 386 -29.16 -4.21 -39.49
CA LEU A 386 -30.22 -5.20 -39.47
C LEU A 386 -29.77 -6.40 -38.63
N ILE A 387 -30.37 -6.58 -37.45
CA ILE A 387 -29.99 -7.63 -36.50
C ILE A 387 -31.25 -8.41 -36.15
N SER A 388 -31.27 -9.72 -36.42
CA SER A 388 -32.37 -10.62 -36.03
C SER A 388 -33.78 -10.14 -36.44
N GLY A 389 -33.90 -9.46 -37.59
CA GLY A 389 -35.17 -8.94 -38.10
C GLY A 389 -35.60 -7.58 -37.53
N GLY A 390 -34.71 -6.85 -36.84
CA GLY A 390 -34.94 -5.49 -36.38
C GLY A 390 -33.85 -4.52 -36.83
N CYS A 391 -34.18 -3.22 -36.85
CA CYS A 391 -33.22 -2.15 -37.13
C CYS A 391 -32.68 -1.56 -35.84
N TYR A 392 -31.36 -1.64 -35.64
CA TYR A 392 -30.69 -1.20 -34.42
C TYR A 392 -29.66 -0.12 -34.72
N GLY A 393 -29.78 1.03 -34.06
CA GLY A 393 -28.87 2.15 -34.20
C GLY A 393 -27.51 1.85 -33.58
N VAL A 394 -26.43 2.21 -34.28
CA VAL A 394 -25.05 1.89 -33.82
C VAL A 394 -24.45 2.95 -32.90
N ALA A 395 -25.14 4.08 -32.70
CA ALA A 395 -24.69 5.15 -31.82
C ALA A 395 -24.96 4.86 -30.33
N LYS A 396 -25.97 4.03 -30.03
CA LYS A 396 -26.49 3.77 -28.68
C LYS A 396 -26.78 2.28 -28.49
N LEU A 397 -26.97 1.86 -27.24
CA LEU A 397 -27.46 0.52 -26.97
C LEU A 397 -28.92 0.39 -27.44
N PRO A 398 -29.37 -0.80 -27.85
CA PRO A 398 -28.61 -2.04 -27.85
C PRO A 398 -27.74 -2.27 -29.09
N GLY A 399 -27.97 -1.56 -30.21
CA GLY A 399 -27.26 -1.80 -31.47
C GLY A 399 -25.73 -1.65 -31.37
N LYS A 400 -25.24 -0.64 -30.63
CA LYS A 400 -23.82 -0.41 -30.37
C LYS A 400 -23.09 -1.62 -29.78
N ALA A 401 -23.78 -2.48 -29.03
CA ALA A 401 -23.17 -3.67 -28.41
C ALA A 401 -22.83 -4.77 -29.44
N VAL A 402 -23.41 -4.72 -30.63
CA VAL A 402 -23.15 -5.68 -31.71
C VAL A 402 -22.35 -5.02 -32.84
N CYS A 403 -22.70 -3.78 -33.17
CA CYS A 403 -22.17 -3.07 -34.32
C CYS A 403 -21.83 -1.62 -33.97
N THR A 404 -20.61 -1.17 -34.25
CA THR A 404 -20.16 0.21 -33.95
C THR A 404 -20.20 1.12 -35.16
N ALA A 405 -20.32 0.57 -36.37
CA ALA A 405 -20.53 1.32 -37.60
C ALA A 405 -21.41 0.50 -38.56
N ALA A 406 -22.46 1.13 -39.09
CA ALA A 406 -23.38 0.51 -40.03
C ALA A 406 -23.83 1.49 -41.10
N ASN A 407 -24.24 0.96 -42.25
CA ASN A 407 -24.81 1.72 -43.34
C ASN A 407 -25.96 0.93 -43.99
N ASN A 408 -27.16 1.49 -43.98
CA ASN A 408 -28.35 0.94 -44.61
C ASN A 408 -28.61 -0.54 -44.29
N GLY A 409 -28.55 -0.90 -43.00
CA GLY A 409 -28.77 -2.26 -42.50
C GLY A 409 -27.51 -3.12 -42.44
N GLU A 410 -26.40 -2.67 -43.02
CA GLU A 410 -25.17 -3.44 -43.13
C GLU A 410 -24.19 -3.05 -42.02
N CYS A 411 -23.78 -4.00 -41.18
CA CYS A 411 -22.74 -3.72 -40.20
C CYS A 411 -21.36 -3.76 -40.85
N THR A 412 -20.63 -2.65 -40.77
CA THR A 412 -19.28 -2.50 -41.34
C THR A 412 -18.18 -2.64 -40.29
N THR A 413 -18.50 -2.49 -39.00
CA THR A 413 -17.54 -2.70 -37.91
C THR A 413 -18.22 -3.37 -36.72
N CYS A 414 -17.74 -4.56 -36.35
CA CYS A 414 -18.31 -5.36 -35.28
C CYS A 414 -17.74 -4.96 -33.92
N ALA A 415 -18.62 -4.80 -32.93
CA ALA A 415 -18.24 -4.43 -31.57
C ALA A 415 -17.39 -5.52 -30.87
N ASN A 416 -17.56 -6.77 -31.29
CA ASN A 416 -16.83 -7.92 -30.75
C ASN A 416 -15.43 -8.14 -31.35
N GLY A 417 -14.96 -7.23 -32.23
CA GLY A 417 -13.65 -7.29 -32.87
C GLY A 417 -13.55 -8.24 -34.07
N GLN A 418 -14.64 -8.93 -34.44
CA GLN A 418 -14.67 -9.82 -35.61
C GLN A 418 -14.80 -9.04 -36.93
N GLN A 419 -14.42 -9.68 -38.04
CA GLN A 419 -14.70 -9.15 -39.36
C GLN A 419 -16.15 -9.47 -39.77
N PRO A 420 -16.91 -8.51 -40.35
CA PRO A 420 -18.25 -8.79 -40.84
C PRO A 420 -18.23 -9.92 -41.89
N SER A 421 -19.08 -10.92 -41.70
CA SER A 421 -19.32 -11.99 -42.68
C SER A 421 -20.63 -11.71 -43.40
N GLY A 422 -20.56 -11.41 -44.69
CA GLY A 422 -21.75 -11.01 -45.45
C GLY A 422 -22.45 -9.79 -44.84
N LYS A 423 -21.66 -8.88 -44.23
CA LYS A 423 -22.14 -7.62 -43.62
C LYS A 423 -22.95 -7.79 -42.32
N VAL A 424 -22.89 -8.98 -41.72
CA VAL A 424 -23.38 -9.30 -40.37
C VAL A 424 -22.19 -9.68 -39.49
N CYS A 425 -22.25 -9.36 -38.21
CA CYS A 425 -21.20 -9.72 -37.27
C CYS A 425 -21.35 -11.17 -36.80
N PRO A 426 -20.29 -12.00 -36.93
CA PRO A 426 -20.28 -13.33 -36.33
C PRO A 426 -20.52 -13.24 -34.81
N THR A 427 -21.32 -14.14 -34.25
CA THR A 427 -21.59 -14.20 -32.80
C THR A 427 -20.42 -14.81 -32.05
N CYS A 428 -20.12 -14.33 -30.85
CA CYS A 428 -19.16 -14.97 -29.96
C CYS A 428 -19.80 -16.06 -29.10
N PRO A 429 -19.01 -16.95 -28.46
CA PRO A 429 -19.52 -17.90 -27.48
C PRO A 429 -20.31 -17.23 -26.35
N ALA A 430 -21.18 -18.00 -25.68
CA ALA A 430 -21.98 -17.47 -24.57
C ALA A 430 -21.11 -16.81 -23.48
N GLY A 431 -21.55 -15.67 -22.96
CA GLY A 431 -20.82 -14.89 -21.94
C GLY A 431 -19.65 -14.05 -22.49
N CYS A 432 -19.38 -14.11 -23.80
CA CYS A 432 -18.23 -13.47 -24.42
C CYS A 432 -18.61 -12.18 -25.18
N SER A 433 -17.96 -11.06 -24.81
CA SER A 433 -18.17 -9.76 -25.47
C SER A 433 -17.24 -9.57 -26.68
N LYS A 434 -16.03 -10.13 -26.64
CA LYS A 434 -15.09 -10.17 -27.78
C LYS A 434 -14.46 -11.53 -27.92
N CYS A 435 -14.31 -12.00 -29.16
CA CYS A 435 -13.72 -13.30 -29.45
C CYS A 435 -12.82 -13.23 -30.68
N THR A 436 -12.00 -14.26 -30.86
CA THR A 436 -11.16 -14.47 -32.04
C THR A 436 -11.45 -15.82 -32.68
N GLY A 437 -11.06 -15.98 -33.95
CA GLY A 437 -11.31 -17.19 -34.73
C GLY A 437 -12.73 -17.27 -35.29
N SER A 438 -13.04 -18.38 -35.94
CA SER A 438 -14.31 -18.65 -36.60
C SER A 438 -15.02 -19.83 -35.94
N ALA A 439 -16.35 -19.83 -35.97
CA ALA A 439 -17.13 -20.93 -35.43
C ALA A 439 -16.74 -22.26 -36.09
N PRO A 440 -16.71 -23.39 -35.34
CA PRO A 440 -17.11 -23.53 -33.93
C PRO A 440 -15.96 -23.34 -32.91
N SER A 441 -14.74 -23.03 -33.34
CA SER A 441 -13.53 -22.99 -32.50
C SER A 441 -13.18 -21.59 -31.98
N GLN A 442 -14.18 -20.72 -31.81
CA GLN A 442 -13.98 -19.34 -31.36
C GLN A 442 -13.43 -19.30 -29.94
N GLN A 443 -12.45 -18.45 -29.72
CA GLN A 443 -11.82 -18.25 -28.41
C GLN A 443 -12.24 -16.91 -27.84
N CYS A 444 -12.70 -16.89 -26.59
CA CYS A 444 -13.09 -15.64 -25.96
C CYS A 444 -11.88 -14.84 -25.50
N SER A 445 -11.80 -13.58 -25.92
CA SER A 445 -10.76 -12.65 -25.48
C SER A 445 -11.23 -11.77 -24.34
N GLU A 446 -12.51 -11.37 -24.32
CA GLU A 446 -13.11 -10.50 -23.31
C GLU A 446 -14.53 -10.98 -22.94
N CYS A 447 -14.84 -10.98 -21.65
CA CYS A 447 -16.13 -11.43 -21.13
C CYS A 447 -17.14 -10.28 -21.03
N PHE A 448 -18.43 -10.61 -20.98
CA PHE A 448 -19.44 -9.64 -20.57
C PHE A 448 -19.29 -9.28 -19.07
N PRO A 449 -19.78 -8.09 -18.66
CA PRO A 449 -20.00 -7.78 -17.25
C PRO A 449 -20.70 -8.90 -16.50
N GLY A 450 -20.20 -9.24 -15.30
CA GLY A 450 -20.72 -10.36 -14.50
C GLY A 450 -20.11 -11.72 -14.84
N TYR A 451 -19.08 -11.77 -15.69
CA TYR A 451 -18.36 -13.00 -16.04
C TYR A 451 -16.85 -12.80 -15.87
N TYR A 452 -16.15 -13.84 -15.39
CA TYR A 452 -14.69 -13.93 -15.39
C TYR A 452 -14.18 -14.83 -16.52
N LYS A 453 -12.91 -14.65 -16.87
CA LYS A 453 -12.25 -15.47 -17.89
C LYS A 453 -11.69 -16.75 -17.28
N SER A 454 -12.05 -17.90 -17.84
CA SER A 454 -11.48 -19.21 -17.51
C SER A 454 -10.90 -19.84 -18.78
N GLY A 455 -9.59 -19.69 -18.98
CA GLY A 455 -8.93 -20.07 -20.23
C GLY A 455 -9.47 -19.28 -21.43
N THR A 456 -10.16 -19.97 -22.35
CA THR A 456 -10.75 -19.38 -23.57
C THR A 456 -12.27 -19.20 -23.50
N LYS A 457 -12.89 -19.42 -22.34
CA LYS A 457 -14.33 -19.25 -22.11
C LYS A 457 -14.59 -18.26 -20.97
N CYS A 458 -15.84 -17.79 -20.90
CA CYS A 458 -16.32 -16.92 -19.83
C CYS A 458 -17.30 -17.68 -18.94
N VAL A 459 -17.20 -17.46 -17.65
CA VAL A 459 -18.03 -18.10 -16.62
C VAL A 459 -18.59 -17.02 -15.73
N ALA A 460 -19.87 -17.12 -15.34
CA ALA A 460 -20.50 -16.11 -14.49
C ALA A 460 -19.79 -16.02 -13.13
N CYS A 461 -19.67 -14.81 -12.58
CA CYS A 461 -18.93 -14.53 -11.35
C CYS A 461 -19.41 -15.33 -10.12
N ASP A 462 -20.65 -15.82 -10.14
CA ASP A 462 -21.27 -16.63 -9.09
C ASP A 462 -21.18 -18.14 -9.32
N LYS A 463 -20.52 -18.57 -10.40
CA LYS A 463 -20.37 -19.99 -10.76
C LYS A 463 -18.93 -20.45 -10.68
N ASP A 464 -18.77 -21.73 -10.38
CA ASP A 464 -17.49 -22.42 -10.38
C ASP A 464 -17.12 -22.90 -11.78
N ASP A 465 -15.82 -23.00 -12.03
CA ASP A 465 -15.28 -23.72 -13.18
C ASP A 465 -13.98 -24.42 -12.82
N GLY A 466 -14.05 -25.75 -12.68
CA GLY A 466 -12.95 -26.56 -12.21
C GLY A 466 -12.45 -26.10 -10.83
N SER A 467 -11.21 -25.59 -10.81
CA SER A 467 -10.54 -25.10 -9.60
C SER A 467 -10.77 -23.62 -9.30
N ILE A 468 -11.41 -22.88 -10.22
CA ILE A 468 -11.80 -21.49 -9.97
C ILE A 468 -13.17 -21.48 -9.31
N LYS A 469 -13.28 -20.77 -8.18
CA LYS A 469 -14.50 -20.70 -7.37
C LYS A 469 -15.21 -19.37 -7.54
N GLY A 470 -16.48 -19.43 -7.91
CA GLY A 470 -17.34 -18.25 -8.00
C GLY A 470 -17.67 -17.71 -6.60
N VAL A 471 -18.07 -16.44 -6.54
CA VAL A 471 -18.56 -15.81 -5.31
C VAL A 471 -20.07 -15.59 -5.45
N PRO A 472 -20.91 -16.18 -4.57
CA PRO A 472 -22.36 -16.01 -4.65
C PRO A 472 -22.79 -14.54 -4.71
N ASN A 473 -23.75 -14.24 -5.58
CA ASN A 473 -24.27 -12.90 -5.81
C ASN A 473 -23.23 -11.88 -6.30
N CYS A 474 -22.09 -12.33 -6.85
CA CYS A 474 -21.11 -11.41 -7.38
C CYS A 474 -21.51 -10.88 -8.77
N LEU A 475 -21.57 -9.56 -8.91
CA LEU A 475 -21.93 -8.86 -10.14
C LEU A 475 -20.70 -8.42 -10.95
N SER A 476 -19.55 -8.27 -10.30
CA SER A 476 -18.31 -7.83 -10.92
C SER A 476 -17.14 -8.53 -10.28
N CYS A 477 -16.35 -9.23 -11.08
CA CYS A 477 -15.24 -10.02 -10.57
C CYS A 477 -14.04 -10.02 -11.50
N LYS A 478 -12.91 -10.44 -10.96
CA LYS A 478 -11.68 -10.74 -11.70
C LYS A 478 -11.26 -12.17 -11.38
N GLU A 479 -10.77 -12.87 -12.39
CA GLU A 479 -10.19 -14.20 -12.21
C GLU A 479 -8.96 -14.16 -11.29
N PRO A 480 -8.70 -15.24 -10.53
CA PRO A 480 -7.48 -15.33 -9.74
C PRO A 480 -6.23 -15.31 -10.65
N ALA A 481 -5.12 -14.79 -10.13
CA ALA A 481 -3.84 -14.76 -10.86
C ALA A 481 -3.30 -16.18 -11.14
N SER A 482 -3.61 -17.14 -10.26
CA SER A 482 -3.41 -18.57 -10.49
C SER A 482 -4.64 -19.20 -11.14
N SER A 483 -4.47 -20.28 -11.90
CA SER A 483 -5.57 -21.08 -12.49
C SER A 483 -6.40 -21.87 -11.46
N SER A 484 -6.35 -21.46 -10.19
CA SER A 484 -7.02 -22.05 -9.03
C SER A 484 -7.22 -20.96 -7.98
N GLY A 485 -8.37 -20.99 -7.29
CA GLY A 485 -8.72 -20.02 -6.26
C GLY A 485 -10.10 -19.39 -6.46
N ALA A 486 -10.54 -18.58 -5.51
CA ALA A 486 -11.79 -17.82 -5.65
C ALA A 486 -11.58 -16.60 -6.55
N VAL A 487 -12.62 -16.22 -7.29
CA VAL A 487 -12.65 -14.94 -7.99
C VAL A 487 -12.63 -13.78 -7.00
N THR A 488 -11.94 -12.70 -7.34
CA THR A 488 -12.02 -11.46 -6.56
C THR A 488 -13.32 -10.77 -6.90
N CYS A 489 -14.25 -10.68 -5.95
CA CYS A 489 -15.52 -10.01 -6.15
C CYS A 489 -15.46 -8.53 -5.76
N TYR A 490 -15.62 -7.64 -6.74
CA TYR A 490 -15.62 -6.19 -6.52
C TYR A 490 -16.97 -5.65 -6.08
N LEU A 491 -18.05 -6.27 -6.54
CA LEU A 491 -19.42 -5.84 -6.28
C LEU A 491 -20.32 -7.04 -6.10
N THR A 492 -21.12 -7.02 -5.04
CA THR A 492 -22.19 -7.99 -4.83
C THR A 492 -23.54 -7.36 -5.13
N GLN A 493 -24.49 -8.19 -5.56
CA GLN A 493 -25.87 -7.80 -5.64
C GLN A 493 -26.37 -7.55 -4.21
N GLN A 494 -26.76 -6.31 -3.94
CA GLN A 494 -27.52 -6.04 -2.72
C GLN A 494 -28.87 -6.74 -2.86
N LYS A 495 -29.27 -7.50 -1.84
CA LYS A 495 -30.66 -7.95 -1.76
C LYS A 495 -31.52 -6.69 -1.73
N THR A 496 -32.26 -6.42 -2.79
CA THR A 496 -33.50 -5.67 -2.67
C THR A 496 -34.40 -6.51 -1.77
N ASP A 497 -34.77 -6.01 -0.60
CA ASP A 497 -35.78 -6.63 0.25
C ASP A 497 -37.01 -6.86 -0.63
N ASP A 498 -37.26 -8.10 -1.03
CA ASP A 498 -38.42 -8.48 -1.85
C ASP A 498 -39.70 -8.57 -1.01
N GLY A 499 -39.71 -8.01 0.20
CA GLY A 499 -40.88 -7.97 1.08
C GLY A 499 -41.37 -9.35 1.53
N THR A 500 -40.64 -10.43 1.25
CA THR A 500 -41.00 -11.78 1.69
C THR A 500 -40.04 -12.23 2.79
N GLY A 501 -40.42 -11.96 4.03
CA GLY A 501 -39.73 -12.46 5.21
C GLY A 501 -39.62 -13.98 5.19
N GLY A 502 -38.40 -14.49 5.09
CA GLY A 502 -38.06 -15.89 5.17
C GLY A 502 -36.66 -16.05 5.76
N ASP A 503 -36.61 -16.20 7.09
CA ASP A 503 -35.40 -16.52 7.83
C ASP A 503 -34.88 -17.90 7.45
N THR A 504 -33.74 -17.96 6.78
CA THR A 504 -32.82 -19.10 6.89
C THR A 504 -31.39 -18.58 6.88
N GLY A 505 -30.78 -18.59 8.07
CA GLY A 505 -29.36 -18.36 8.26
C GLY A 505 -28.54 -19.42 7.52
N GLY A 506 -27.46 -18.97 6.90
CA GLY A 506 -26.44 -19.81 6.28
C GLY A 506 -25.07 -19.22 6.58
N ASP A 507 -24.37 -19.85 7.52
CA ASP A 507 -22.97 -19.61 7.83
C ASP A 507 -22.10 -19.90 6.60
N SER A 508 -21.32 -18.93 6.15
CA SER A 508 -20.28 -19.14 5.13
C SER A 508 -19.17 -18.10 5.27
N MET A 509 -17.94 -18.61 5.38
CA MET A 509 -16.73 -17.87 5.70
C MET A 509 -16.23 -17.06 4.50
N ASN A 510 -16.44 -15.74 4.55
CA ASN A 510 -15.50 -14.75 4.04
C ASN A 510 -15.81 -13.40 4.72
N LYS A 511 -15.25 -13.23 5.91
CA LYS A 511 -15.41 -12.02 6.71
C LYS A 511 -14.40 -10.98 6.23
N SER A 512 -14.80 -10.14 5.29
CA SER A 512 -14.20 -8.81 5.01
C SER A 512 -15.10 -8.05 4.04
N GLY A 513 -16.02 -7.25 4.58
CA GLY A 513 -16.95 -6.45 3.78
C GLY A 513 -17.96 -5.78 4.69
N LEU A 514 -17.52 -4.77 5.43
CA LEU A 514 -18.44 -3.85 6.10
C LEU A 514 -19.32 -3.20 5.03
N SER A 515 -20.63 -3.32 5.19
CA SER A 515 -21.64 -2.65 4.36
C SER A 515 -21.32 -1.16 4.23
N THR A 516 -21.17 -0.71 2.98
CA THR A 516 -20.93 0.69 2.60
C THR A 516 -22.12 1.61 2.94
N GLY A 517 -23.20 1.10 3.54
CA GLY A 517 -24.34 1.88 4.04
C GLY A 517 -24.27 2.31 5.52
N ALA A 518 -23.25 1.90 6.28
CA ALA A 518 -23.14 2.23 7.72
C ALA A 518 -21.91 3.09 8.11
N ILE A 519 -21.06 3.48 7.15
CA ILE A 519 -19.81 4.23 7.40
C ILE A 519 -19.88 5.63 6.76
N ALA A 520 -21.04 6.28 6.88
CA ALA A 520 -21.21 7.71 6.69
C ALA A 520 -21.96 8.26 7.93
N GLY A 521 -21.27 8.35 9.07
CA GLY A 521 -21.89 8.90 10.28
C GLY A 521 -21.16 8.81 11.62
N ILE A 522 -19.96 8.20 11.73
CA ILE A 522 -19.32 8.02 13.05
C ILE A 522 -17.97 8.76 13.21
N SER A 523 -17.34 9.25 12.14
CA SER A 523 -16.01 9.87 12.26
C SER A 523 -16.01 11.36 12.67
N VAL A 524 -17.17 12.01 12.75
CA VAL A 524 -17.27 13.42 13.21
C VAL A 524 -17.70 13.50 14.69
N ALA A 525 -18.34 12.47 15.25
CA ALA A 525 -18.74 12.47 16.65
C ALA A 525 -17.55 12.23 17.60
N ALA A 526 -16.60 11.37 17.24
CA ALA A 526 -15.44 11.08 18.09
C ALA A 526 -14.47 12.27 18.23
N ILE A 527 -14.24 13.03 17.15
CA ILE A 527 -13.35 14.20 17.18
C ILE A 527 -13.98 15.36 17.98
N VAL A 528 -15.31 15.54 17.91
CA VAL A 528 -16.02 16.55 18.73
C VAL A 528 -16.04 16.15 20.21
N VAL A 529 -16.18 14.86 20.53
CA VAL A 529 -16.16 14.39 21.93
C VAL A 529 -14.76 14.47 22.53
N VAL A 530 -13.71 14.10 21.79
CA VAL A 530 -12.32 14.20 22.27
C VAL A 530 -11.86 15.67 22.33
N GLY A 531 -12.21 16.49 21.33
CA GLY A 531 -11.93 17.93 21.34
C GLY A 531 -12.67 18.66 22.46
N GLY A 532 -13.93 18.28 22.74
CA GLY A 532 -14.72 18.79 23.85
C GLY A 532 -14.16 18.40 25.22
N LEU A 533 -13.70 17.15 25.38
CA LEU A 533 -13.07 16.67 26.62
C LEU A 533 -11.73 17.35 26.89
N VAL A 534 -10.87 17.51 25.89
CA VAL A 534 -9.59 18.21 26.04
C VAL A 534 -9.80 19.69 26.31
N GLY A 535 -10.76 20.34 25.63
CA GLY A 535 -11.13 21.74 25.90
C GLY A 535 -11.69 21.94 27.31
N PHE A 536 -12.55 21.03 27.78
CA PHE A 536 -13.11 21.06 29.13
C PHE A 536 -12.04 20.82 30.20
N LEU A 537 -11.11 19.90 29.98
CA LEU A 537 -10.00 19.64 30.91
C LEU A 537 -9.03 20.83 30.98
N CYS A 538 -8.66 21.42 29.85
CA CYS A 538 -7.83 22.63 29.83
C CYS A 538 -8.52 23.81 30.54
N TRP A 539 -9.81 24.02 30.32
CA TRP A 539 -10.56 25.06 31.02
C TRP A 539 -10.66 24.78 32.53
N TRP A 540 -10.93 23.54 32.93
CA TRP A 540 -11.05 23.16 34.34
C TRP A 540 -9.75 23.37 35.12
N PHE A 541 -8.60 23.00 34.55
CA PHE A 541 -7.29 23.18 35.21
C PHE A 541 -6.81 24.64 35.21
N ILE A 542 -7.14 25.43 34.18
CA ILE A 542 -6.71 26.84 34.10
C ILE A 542 -7.61 27.76 34.93
N CYS A 543 -8.92 27.50 34.99
CA CYS A 543 -9.87 28.41 35.64
C CYS A 543 -10.23 28.06 37.09
N ARG A 544 -9.98 26.83 37.60
CA ARG A 544 -10.15 26.52 39.04
C ARG A 544 -8.97 26.93 39.92
N GLY A 545 -7.86 27.40 39.35
CA GLY A 545 -6.70 27.89 40.13
C GLY A 545 -6.82 29.33 40.64
N LYS A 546 -7.97 30.00 40.44
CA LYS A 546 -8.15 31.41 40.79
C LYS A 546 -9.56 31.72 41.32
N ALA A 547 -10.01 30.91 42.27
CA ALA A 547 -11.11 31.24 43.18
C ALA A 547 -10.67 30.95 44.62
#